data_AF-A0A563ENN3-F1
#
_entry.id   AF-A0A563ENN3-F1
#
_cell.length_a   1.000
_cell.length_b   1.000
_cell.length_c   1.000
_cell.angle_alpha   90.00
_cell.angle_beta   90.00
_cell.angle_gamma   90.00
#
_symmetry.space_group_name_H-M   'P 1'
#
loop_
_entity.id
_entity.type
_entity.pdbx_description
1 polymer ?
#
loop_
_entity_poly.entity_id
_entity_poly.type
_entity_poly.pdbx_seq_one_letter_code
_entity_poly.pdbx_strand_id
1 'polypeptide(L)'
;MTVVDARDVSVHALLASHPLVAKVFVVQQDGRTVVMVVPRRQARIPDQVSRTVQLRDRVLRLAPQRVLQVGVGDADLPDALAKHCAVYRLVEPLQAAEALKTDRYDLVLLDLAAPKLSTLDIPAAVLAALSRTGAVFVANLRDPRVERLASWTRTGEPRSTQDAAGWSPPALVRGLADVPGVEVHAYPPLGPVGDFDVVLRHAGEAAKVPMLRWNREVQSPAHLSRLLSERCVERVRLVGIPLAGVVDNVLAWRENAPRSAGVRYGFGLGVDWREVEAISADHGYDVTFVASLTGTEYHFDAVLERSGRPPRRPPDQLAPLLRRWLAERAPDIGPVDLAVLDDFGGVL
;
A
#
# COMPACT_ATOMS: atom_id res chain seq x y z
N MET A 1 -39.02 4.13 23.65
CA MET A 1 -38.32 3.06 22.92
C MET A 1 -38.41 3.41 21.45
N THR A 2 -37.38 3.99 20.87
CA THR A 2 -37.41 4.47 19.48
C THR A 2 -37.32 3.26 18.57
N VAL A 3 -38.40 2.96 17.84
CA VAL A 3 -38.40 1.89 16.83
C VAL A 3 -37.50 2.38 15.70
N VAL A 4 -36.34 1.75 15.55
CA VAL A 4 -35.43 2.05 14.44
C VAL A 4 -36.01 1.37 13.20
N ASP A 5 -36.30 2.14 12.16
CA ASP A 5 -36.82 1.63 10.89
C ASP A 5 -35.76 0.72 10.23
N ALA A 6 -36.17 -0.45 9.72
CA ALA A 6 -35.29 -1.36 8.98
C ALA A 6 -34.63 -0.69 7.76
N ARG A 7 -35.31 0.33 7.20
CA ARG A 7 -34.76 1.18 6.14
C ARG A 7 -33.57 2.01 6.63
N ASP A 8 -33.67 2.60 7.82
CA ASP A 8 -32.61 3.43 8.42
C ASP A 8 -31.35 2.59 8.73
N VAL A 9 -31.54 1.34 9.22
CA VAL A 9 -30.45 0.38 9.45
C VAL A 9 -29.74 0.04 8.13
N SER A 10 -30.49 -0.17 7.05
CA SER A 10 -29.95 -0.54 5.74
C SER A 10 -29.16 0.61 5.11
N VAL A 11 -29.67 1.84 5.18
CA VAL A 11 -28.97 3.04 4.67
C VAL A 11 -27.68 3.30 5.44
N HIS A 12 -27.73 3.21 6.76
CA HIS A 12 -26.55 3.38 7.61
C HIS A 12 -25.48 2.35 7.27
N ALA A 13 -25.82 1.06 7.22
CA ALA A 13 -24.87 0.00 6.90
C ALA A 13 -24.23 0.16 5.52
N LEU A 14 -25.03 0.51 4.51
CA LEU A 14 -24.56 0.76 3.15
C LEU A 14 -23.59 1.95 3.12
N LEU A 15 -23.99 3.12 3.62
CA LEU A 15 -23.12 4.30 3.59
C LEU A 15 -21.87 4.14 4.46
N ALA A 16 -21.97 3.44 5.60
CA ALA A 16 -20.81 3.17 6.44
C ALA A 16 -19.78 2.25 5.76
N SER A 17 -20.22 1.42 4.80
CA SER A 17 -19.33 0.61 3.95
C SER A 17 -18.69 1.39 2.81
N HIS A 18 -19.15 2.63 2.54
CA HIS A 18 -18.62 3.43 1.45
C HIS A 18 -17.20 3.93 1.79
N PRO A 19 -16.21 3.74 0.90
CA PRO A 19 -14.81 4.04 1.20
C PRO A 19 -14.52 5.52 1.45
N LEU A 20 -15.40 6.42 1.02
CA LEU A 20 -15.30 7.87 1.26
C LEU A 20 -16.07 8.35 2.49
N VAL A 21 -16.67 7.47 3.29
CA VAL A 21 -17.50 7.85 4.44
C VAL A 21 -16.82 7.39 5.73
N ALA A 22 -16.55 8.34 6.63
CA ALA A 22 -15.94 8.08 7.92
C ALA A 22 -16.99 7.76 8.97
N LYS A 23 -18.11 8.49 8.94
CA LYS A 23 -19.24 8.35 9.87
C LYS A 23 -20.54 8.61 9.13
N VAL A 24 -21.59 7.93 9.58
CA VAL A 24 -22.96 8.14 9.11
C VAL A 24 -23.81 8.43 10.34
N PHE A 25 -24.65 9.46 10.23
CA PHE A 25 -25.69 9.74 11.19
C PHE A 25 -27.01 9.73 10.45
N VAL A 26 -27.96 8.93 10.91
CA VAL A 26 -29.32 8.93 10.39
C VAL A 26 -30.19 9.66 11.40
N VAL A 27 -30.83 10.75 10.98
CA VAL A 27 -31.65 11.60 11.84
C VAL A 27 -33.02 11.78 11.21
N GLN A 28 -34.05 11.71 12.04
CA GLN A 28 -35.42 12.03 11.63
C GLN A 28 -35.66 13.53 11.84
N GLN A 29 -35.98 14.26 10.77
CA GLN A 29 -36.28 15.68 10.80
C GLN A 29 -37.57 15.95 10.02
N ASP A 30 -38.57 16.55 10.67
CA ASP A 30 -39.87 16.90 10.07
C ASP A 30 -40.56 15.73 9.32
N GLY A 31 -40.45 14.52 9.88
CA GLY A 31 -41.02 13.30 9.30
C GLY A 31 -40.25 12.75 8.09
N ARG A 32 -39.01 13.21 7.87
CA ARG A 32 -38.10 12.73 6.82
C ARG A 32 -36.80 12.18 7.41
N THR A 33 -36.29 11.11 6.81
CA THR A 33 -34.95 10.61 7.09
C THR A 33 -33.91 11.50 6.41
N VAL A 34 -33.10 12.21 7.20
CA VAL A 34 -31.91 12.94 6.76
C VAL A 34 -30.68 12.15 7.15
N VAL A 35 -29.79 11.92 6.20
CA VAL A 35 -28.55 11.21 6.42
C VAL A 35 -27.38 12.17 6.33
N MET A 36 -26.71 12.37 7.45
CA MET A 36 -25.51 13.17 7.52
C MET A 36 -24.30 12.26 7.41
N VAL A 37 -23.39 12.59 6.50
CA VAL A 37 -22.16 11.84 6.29
C VAL A 37 -20.98 12.73 6.62
N VAL A 38 -20.04 12.21 7.40
CA VAL A 38 -18.73 12.83 7.55
C VAL A 38 -17.83 12.16 6.51
N PRO A 39 -17.25 12.89 5.55
CA PRO A 39 -16.28 12.35 4.61
C PRO A 39 -15.17 11.65 5.39
N ARG A 40 -14.66 10.54 4.85
CA ARG A 40 -13.23 10.32 5.00
C ARG A 40 -12.56 11.45 4.24
N ARG A 41 -11.67 12.18 4.88
CA ARG A 41 -10.76 13.08 4.16
C ARG A 41 -10.15 12.25 3.03
N GLN A 42 -10.28 12.75 1.80
CA GLN A 42 -10.02 11.95 0.63
C GLN A 42 -8.54 11.53 0.57
N ALA A 43 -8.26 10.24 0.74
CA ALA A 43 -7.57 9.60 -0.36
C ALA A 43 -8.59 9.47 -1.50
N ARG A 44 -8.33 10.17 -2.61
CA ARG A 44 -8.76 9.64 -3.90
C ARG A 44 -8.36 8.16 -3.89
N ILE A 45 -9.31 7.23 -3.96
CA ILE A 45 -9.02 5.92 -4.52
C ILE A 45 -8.92 6.22 -6.01
N PRO A 46 -7.72 6.37 -6.59
CA PRO A 46 -7.63 6.62 -8.01
C PRO A 46 -8.13 5.35 -8.70
N ASP A 47 -8.77 5.52 -9.85
CA ASP A 47 -8.86 4.43 -10.84
C ASP A 47 -7.53 3.70 -10.89
N GLN A 48 -7.58 2.37 -10.98
CA GLN A 48 -6.43 1.46 -10.91
C GLN A 48 -5.21 2.08 -11.61
N VAL A 49 -4.34 2.74 -10.83
CA VAL A 49 -3.23 3.52 -11.38
C VAL A 49 -2.37 2.56 -12.17
N SER A 50 -2.06 2.87 -13.43
CA SER A 50 -1.25 1.95 -14.24
C SER A 50 0.06 1.62 -13.51
N ARG A 51 0.51 0.37 -13.65
CA ARG A 51 1.73 -0.11 -12.98
C ARG A 51 2.93 0.77 -13.30
N THR A 52 3.04 1.24 -14.54
CA THR A 52 4.02 2.22 -15.01
C THR A 52 4.03 3.50 -14.16
N VAL A 53 2.86 4.09 -13.91
CA VAL A 53 2.74 5.33 -13.13
C VAL A 53 3.15 5.09 -11.68
N GLN A 54 2.82 3.92 -11.13
CA GLN A 54 3.21 3.56 -9.77
C GLN A 54 4.73 3.36 -9.62
N LEU A 55 5.34 2.60 -10.53
CA LEU A 55 6.79 2.39 -10.56
C LEU A 55 7.51 3.72 -10.73
N ARG A 56 7.02 4.56 -11.65
CA ARG A 56 7.53 5.92 -11.84
C ARG A 56 7.44 6.74 -10.55
N ASP A 57 6.29 6.80 -9.89
CA ASP A 57 6.13 7.57 -8.65
C ASP A 57 7.11 7.10 -7.57
N ARG A 58 7.21 5.79 -7.35
CA ARG A 58 8.12 5.20 -6.36
C ARG A 58 9.59 5.48 -6.66
N VAL A 59 10.00 5.40 -7.92
CA VAL A 59 11.37 5.73 -8.35
C VAL A 59 11.64 7.23 -8.19
N LEU A 60 10.71 8.10 -8.60
CA LEU A 60 10.89 9.55 -8.52
C LEU A 60 10.90 10.09 -7.08
N ARG A 61 10.27 9.40 -6.12
CA ARG A 61 10.40 9.73 -4.68
C ARG A 61 11.83 9.59 -4.17
N LEU A 62 12.68 8.81 -4.83
CA LEU A 62 14.11 8.71 -4.52
C LEU A 62 14.93 9.88 -5.11
N ALA A 63 14.28 10.76 -5.89
CA ALA A 63 14.88 11.89 -6.59
C ALA A 63 16.17 11.57 -7.37
N PRO A 64 16.25 10.44 -8.11
CA PRO A 64 17.49 10.05 -8.78
C PRO A 64 17.81 11.01 -9.93
N GLN A 65 19.10 11.36 -10.11
CA GLN A 65 19.56 12.14 -11.25
C GLN A 65 20.15 11.24 -12.34
N ARG A 66 20.78 10.14 -11.93
CA ARG A 66 21.45 9.18 -12.82
C ARG A 66 20.92 7.77 -12.56
N VAL A 67 20.15 7.24 -13.51
CA VAL A 67 19.48 5.93 -13.39
C VAL A 67 20.05 4.94 -14.39
N LEU A 68 20.39 3.74 -13.90
CA LEU A 68 20.62 2.55 -14.72
C LEU A 68 19.45 1.58 -14.55
N GLN A 69 18.64 1.40 -15.59
CA GLN A 69 17.63 0.34 -15.62
C GLN A 69 18.21 -0.92 -16.26
N VAL A 70 18.04 -2.05 -15.58
CA VAL A 70 18.42 -3.38 -16.04
C VAL A 70 17.16 -4.16 -16.36
N GLY A 71 17.01 -4.56 -17.63
CA GLY A 71 15.82 -5.24 -18.15
C GLY A 71 14.67 -4.29 -18.47
N VAL A 72 13.86 -4.67 -19.47
CA VAL A 72 12.61 -3.99 -19.82
C VAL A 72 11.46 -4.90 -19.47
N GLY A 73 10.73 -4.59 -18.41
CA GLY A 73 9.45 -5.21 -18.11
C GLY A 73 8.30 -4.42 -18.74
N ASP A 74 8.17 -3.17 -18.35
CA ASP A 74 7.18 -2.23 -18.90
C ASP A 74 7.83 -1.37 -20.01
N ALA A 75 7.24 -1.39 -21.22
CA ALA A 75 7.76 -0.69 -22.38
C ALA A 75 7.69 0.85 -22.25
N ASP A 76 6.74 1.37 -21.45
CA ASP A 76 6.53 2.81 -21.30
C ASP A 76 7.36 3.40 -20.15
N LEU A 77 7.84 2.56 -19.22
CA LEU A 77 8.59 3.01 -18.05
C LEU A 77 9.92 3.72 -18.39
N PRO A 78 10.74 3.24 -19.36
CA PRO A 78 11.98 3.91 -19.73
C PRO A 78 11.78 5.35 -20.20
N ASP A 79 10.84 5.56 -21.12
CA ASP A 79 10.53 6.89 -21.66
C ASP A 79 9.94 7.82 -20.59
N ALA A 80 9.17 7.25 -19.67
CA ALA A 80 8.60 7.99 -18.56
C ALA A 80 9.67 8.44 -17.55
N LEU A 81 10.66 7.61 -17.23
CA LEU A 81 11.75 7.93 -16.29
C LEU A 81 12.81 8.84 -16.91
N ALA A 82 13.18 8.60 -18.17
CA ALA A 82 14.24 9.35 -18.87
C ALA A 82 13.95 10.86 -18.90
N LYS A 83 12.68 11.26 -18.98
CA LYS A 83 12.25 12.68 -18.96
C LYS A 83 12.53 13.40 -17.65
N HIS A 84 12.77 12.68 -16.56
CA HIS A 84 12.96 13.21 -15.22
C HIS A 84 14.37 13.00 -14.67
N CYS A 85 15.26 12.35 -15.43
CA CYS A 85 16.63 12.06 -15.03
C CYS A 85 17.61 12.85 -15.91
N ALA A 86 18.71 13.33 -15.33
CA ALA A 86 19.80 13.93 -16.10
C ALA A 86 20.53 12.90 -16.97
N VAL A 87 20.67 11.67 -16.45
CA VAL A 87 21.20 10.52 -17.20
C VAL A 87 20.30 9.32 -16.96
N TYR A 88 19.86 8.70 -18.05
CA TYR A 88 19.10 7.48 -18.01
C TYR A 88 19.72 6.48 -18.99
N ARG A 89 20.05 5.28 -18.50
CA ARG A 89 20.59 4.20 -19.33
C ARG A 89 19.79 2.94 -19.10
N LEU A 90 19.31 2.35 -20.19
CA LEU A 90 18.68 1.04 -20.20
C LEU A 90 19.67 0.01 -20.74
N VAL A 91 19.82 -1.10 -20.03
CA VAL A 91 20.73 -2.19 -20.42
C VAL A 91 20.09 -3.55 -20.26
N GLU A 92 20.55 -4.51 -21.05
CA GLU A 92 20.25 -5.92 -20.83
C GLU A 92 21.00 -6.43 -19.58
N PRO A 93 20.49 -7.49 -18.89
CA PRO A 93 21.10 -8.03 -17.68
C PRO A 93 22.60 -8.35 -17.80
N LEU A 94 23.01 -8.92 -18.93
CA LEU A 94 24.41 -9.29 -19.19
C LEU A 94 25.35 -8.08 -19.32
N GLN A 95 24.82 -6.89 -19.57
CA GLN A 95 25.58 -5.65 -19.73
C GLN A 95 25.66 -4.83 -18.43
N ALA A 96 24.86 -5.17 -17.42
CA ALA A 96 24.75 -4.39 -16.19
C ALA A 96 26.08 -4.25 -15.46
N ALA A 97 26.85 -5.34 -15.34
CA ALA A 97 28.14 -5.33 -14.65
C ALA A 97 29.16 -4.40 -15.31
N GLU A 98 29.12 -4.28 -16.65
CA GLU A 98 30.04 -3.41 -17.39
C GLU A 98 29.59 -1.93 -17.33
N ALA A 99 28.29 -1.68 -17.42
CA ALA A 99 27.73 -0.34 -17.19
C ALA A 99 28.10 0.22 -15.80
N LEU A 100 28.05 -0.64 -14.76
CA LEU A 100 28.44 -0.28 -13.39
C LEU A 100 29.95 -0.13 -13.17
N LYS A 101 30.81 -0.48 -14.14
CA LYS A 101 32.26 -0.18 -14.08
C LYS A 101 32.59 1.16 -14.73
N THR A 102 31.85 1.50 -15.79
CA THR A 102 32.16 2.62 -16.68
C THR A 102 31.57 3.93 -16.19
N ASP A 103 30.39 3.89 -15.56
CA ASP A 103 29.66 5.05 -15.12
C ASP A 103 29.29 4.97 -13.62
N ARG A 104 29.02 6.13 -13.03
CA ARG A 104 28.37 6.24 -11.71
C ARG A 104 26.87 6.47 -11.88
N TYR A 105 26.07 5.80 -11.06
CA TYR A 105 24.62 5.94 -11.01
C TYR A 105 24.18 6.14 -9.57
N ASP A 106 23.15 6.95 -9.38
CA ASP A 106 22.55 7.18 -8.05
C ASP A 106 21.56 6.05 -7.72
N LEU A 107 20.93 5.49 -8.76
CA LEU A 107 19.94 4.43 -8.67
C LEU A 107 20.16 3.36 -9.73
N VAL A 108 20.11 2.10 -9.31
CA VAL A 108 19.94 0.93 -10.21
C VAL A 108 18.51 0.42 -10.07
N LEU A 109 17.79 0.35 -11.19
CA LEU A 109 16.46 -0.25 -11.27
C LEU A 109 16.57 -1.65 -11.89
N LEU A 110 16.28 -2.69 -11.11
CA LEU A 110 16.17 -4.08 -11.57
C LEU A 110 14.70 -4.39 -11.85
N ASP A 111 14.31 -4.49 -13.12
CA ASP A 111 12.92 -4.77 -13.50
C ASP A 111 12.68 -6.26 -13.73
N LEU A 112 12.17 -6.96 -12.71
CA LEU A 112 11.97 -8.41 -12.75
C LEU A 112 10.80 -8.86 -13.63
N ALA A 113 10.03 -7.92 -14.22
CA ALA A 113 9.10 -8.29 -15.28
C ALA A 113 9.83 -8.66 -16.60
N ALA A 114 11.13 -8.34 -16.71
CA ALA A 114 11.96 -8.81 -17.82
C ALA A 114 12.27 -10.32 -17.67
N PRO A 115 11.93 -11.19 -18.63
CA PRO A 115 12.04 -12.65 -18.50
C PRO A 115 13.46 -13.17 -18.20
N LYS A 116 14.51 -12.46 -18.63
CA LYS A 116 15.91 -12.86 -18.39
C LYS A 116 16.40 -12.58 -16.97
N LEU A 117 15.65 -11.81 -16.18
CA LEU A 117 16.00 -11.47 -14.79
C LEU A 117 15.35 -12.41 -13.77
N SER A 118 14.36 -13.21 -14.16
CA SER A 118 13.69 -14.14 -13.24
C SER A 118 14.58 -15.30 -12.76
N THR A 119 15.69 -15.56 -13.45
CA THR A 119 16.70 -16.59 -13.09
C THR A 119 17.93 -16.03 -12.38
N LEU A 120 17.97 -14.72 -12.15
CA LEU A 120 19.10 -14.04 -11.51
C LEU A 120 19.16 -14.37 -10.01
N ASP A 121 20.37 -14.50 -9.46
CA ASP A 121 20.58 -14.40 -8.01
C ASP A 121 20.37 -12.94 -7.58
N ILE A 122 19.13 -12.62 -7.21
CA ILE A 122 18.69 -11.27 -6.88
C ILE A 122 19.52 -10.68 -5.72
N PRO A 123 19.71 -11.34 -4.55
CA PRO A 123 20.54 -10.80 -3.49
C PRO A 123 21.96 -10.46 -3.95
N ALA A 124 22.63 -11.36 -4.68
CA ALA A 124 23.99 -11.12 -5.12
C ALA A 124 24.08 -9.92 -6.08
N ALA A 125 23.14 -9.82 -7.03
CA ALA A 125 23.08 -8.71 -7.97
C ALA A 125 22.77 -7.37 -7.29
N VAL A 126 21.84 -7.37 -6.34
CA VAL A 126 21.47 -6.20 -5.54
C VAL A 126 22.66 -5.70 -4.73
N LEU A 127 23.38 -6.58 -4.03
CA LEU A 127 24.54 -6.19 -3.22
C LEU A 127 25.69 -5.68 -4.09
N ALA A 128 25.95 -6.32 -5.23
CA ALA A 128 26.94 -5.85 -6.19
C ALA A 128 26.61 -4.45 -6.72
N ALA A 129 25.35 -4.19 -7.07
CA ALA A 129 24.89 -2.87 -7.50
C ALA A 129 24.99 -1.83 -6.39
N LEU A 130 24.49 -2.13 -5.19
CA LEU A 130 24.46 -1.22 -4.05
C LEU A 130 25.86 -0.78 -3.59
N SER A 131 26.88 -1.63 -3.77
CA SER A 131 28.27 -1.26 -3.49
C SER A 131 28.81 -0.11 -4.36
N ARG A 132 28.11 0.20 -5.47
CA ARG A 132 28.53 1.19 -6.47
C ARG A 132 27.52 2.31 -6.68
N THR A 133 26.39 2.30 -5.98
CA THR A 133 25.31 3.28 -6.13
C THR A 133 24.77 3.76 -4.80
N GLY A 134 23.95 4.82 -4.84
CA GLY A 134 23.25 5.31 -3.65
C GLY A 134 22.08 4.40 -3.24
N ALA A 135 21.37 3.86 -4.23
CA ALA A 135 20.24 2.98 -4.02
C ALA A 135 20.08 1.91 -5.13
N VAL A 136 19.33 0.86 -4.81
CA VAL A 136 18.85 -0.17 -5.74
C VAL A 136 17.34 -0.31 -5.57
N PHE A 137 16.59 -0.24 -6.67
CA PHE A 137 15.15 -0.48 -6.74
C PHE A 137 14.92 -1.79 -7.48
N VAL A 138 14.31 -2.77 -6.83
CA VAL A 138 13.86 -4.03 -7.43
C VAL A 138 12.37 -3.90 -7.70
N ALA A 139 11.99 -3.87 -8.97
CA ALA A 139 10.60 -3.80 -9.40
C ALA A 139 10.04 -5.18 -9.73
N ASN A 140 8.72 -5.32 -9.57
CA ASN A 140 7.96 -6.49 -10.03
C ASN A 140 8.41 -7.82 -9.40
N LEU A 141 8.77 -7.79 -8.12
CA LEU A 141 9.12 -8.97 -7.35
C LEU A 141 7.87 -9.80 -7.01
N ARG A 142 7.76 -10.97 -7.61
CA ARG A 142 6.63 -11.89 -7.40
C ARG A 142 6.84 -12.76 -6.18
N ASP A 143 5.86 -12.78 -5.28
CA ASP A 143 5.86 -13.72 -4.16
C ASP A 143 5.18 -15.05 -4.56
N PRO A 144 5.91 -16.18 -4.59
CA PRO A 144 5.34 -17.47 -4.99
C PRO A 144 4.24 -17.94 -4.04
N ARG A 145 4.22 -17.48 -2.80
CA ARG A 145 3.21 -17.84 -1.80
C ARG A 145 1.90 -17.11 -2.08
N VAL A 146 1.99 -15.81 -2.40
CA VAL A 146 0.84 -15.00 -2.81
C VAL A 146 0.27 -15.51 -4.13
N GLU A 147 1.13 -15.88 -5.10
CA GLU A 147 0.67 -16.52 -6.34
C GLU A 147 -0.05 -17.85 -6.09
N ARG A 148 0.50 -18.73 -5.24
CA ARG A 148 -0.15 -20.00 -4.89
C ARG A 148 -1.50 -19.77 -4.21
N LEU A 149 -1.58 -18.82 -3.28
CA LEU A 149 -2.83 -18.48 -2.61
C LEU A 149 -3.86 -17.94 -3.61
N ALA A 150 -3.47 -16.99 -4.46
CA ALA A 150 -4.33 -16.42 -5.49
C ALA A 150 -4.79 -17.47 -6.52
N SER A 151 -3.89 -18.35 -6.96
CA SER A 151 -4.21 -19.48 -7.84
C SER A 151 -5.23 -20.40 -7.17
N TRP A 152 -4.99 -20.79 -5.92
CA TRP A 152 -5.91 -21.64 -5.18
C TRP A 152 -7.30 -21.02 -5.05
N THR A 153 -7.39 -19.72 -4.70
CA THR A 153 -8.70 -19.04 -4.61
C THR A 153 -9.46 -19.00 -5.95
N ARG A 154 -8.75 -19.04 -7.07
CA ARG A 154 -9.34 -18.93 -8.41
C ARG A 154 -9.66 -20.28 -9.04
N THR A 155 -8.79 -21.27 -8.86
CA THR A 155 -8.83 -22.54 -9.58
C THR A 155 -8.96 -23.76 -8.67
N GLY A 156 -8.90 -23.58 -7.35
CA GLY A 156 -8.84 -24.68 -6.38
C GLY A 156 -7.47 -25.37 -6.30
N GLU A 157 -6.51 -25.01 -7.17
CA GLU A 157 -5.18 -25.60 -7.21
C GLU A 157 -4.09 -24.55 -6.89
N PRO A 158 -3.23 -24.79 -5.88
CA PRO A 158 -2.16 -23.87 -5.55
C PRO A 158 -1.02 -24.01 -6.56
N ARG A 159 -0.91 -23.08 -7.50
CA ARG A 159 0.18 -23.02 -8.49
C ARG A 159 0.93 -21.70 -8.37
N SER A 160 2.25 -21.72 -8.57
CA SER A 160 3.07 -20.52 -8.77
C SER A 160 3.83 -20.66 -10.08
N THR A 161 4.09 -19.53 -10.74
CA THR A 161 4.97 -19.48 -11.90
C THR A 161 6.41 -19.82 -11.49
N GLN A 162 7.21 -20.35 -12.41
CA GLN A 162 8.63 -20.64 -12.15
C GLN A 162 9.41 -19.37 -11.80
N ASP A 163 9.03 -18.23 -12.40
CA ASP A 163 9.64 -16.92 -12.15
C ASP A 163 9.33 -16.37 -10.76
N ALA A 164 8.20 -16.77 -10.15
CA ALA A 164 7.93 -16.47 -8.75
C ALA A 164 8.67 -17.42 -7.80
N ALA A 165 9.12 -18.58 -8.25
CA ALA A 165 9.78 -19.59 -7.43
C ALA A 165 11.24 -19.21 -7.15
N GLY A 166 11.47 -18.19 -6.33
CA GLY A 166 12.83 -17.82 -5.91
C GLY A 166 12.87 -16.94 -4.67
N TRP A 167 12.08 -15.86 -4.65
CA TRP A 167 12.22 -14.84 -3.61
C TRP A 167 10.88 -14.21 -3.25
N SER A 168 10.47 -14.36 -1.98
CA SER A 168 9.42 -13.51 -1.41
C SER A 168 10.06 -12.21 -0.91
N PRO A 169 9.39 -11.05 -0.99
CA PRO A 169 9.90 -9.79 -0.45
C PRO A 169 10.32 -9.88 1.03
N PRO A 170 9.57 -10.56 1.94
CA PRO A 170 10.04 -10.79 3.30
C PRO A 170 11.31 -11.65 3.39
N ALA A 171 11.53 -12.60 2.48
CA ALA A 171 12.78 -13.37 2.43
C ALA A 171 13.95 -12.52 1.93
N LEU A 172 13.74 -11.71 0.89
CA LEU A 172 14.75 -10.77 0.38
C LEU A 172 15.13 -9.75 1.45
N VAL A 173 14.14 -9.14 2.12
CA VAL A 173 14.39 -8.18 3.20
C VAL A 173 15.14 -8.83 4.36
N ARG A 174 14.77 -10.04 4.79
CA ARG A 174 15.51 -10.75 5.85
C ARG A 174 16.95 -11.03 5.46
N GLY A 175 17.18 -11.55 4.26
CA GLY A 175 18.53 -11.85 3.78
C GLY A 175 19.42 -10.60 3.67
N LEU A 176 18.81 -9.42 3.50
CA LEU A 176 19.52 -8.15 3.33
C LEU A 176 19.54 -7.28 4.59
N ALA A 177 18.67 -7.54 5.57
CA ALA A 177 18.64 -6.86 6.86
C ALA A 177 19.87 -7.16 7.73
N ASP A 178 20.53 -8.30 7.49
CA ASP A 178 21.78 -8.68 8.17
C ASP A 178 23.01 -7.94 7.62
N VAL A 179 22.86 -7.18 6.52
CA VAL A 179 23.97 -6.43 5.91
C VAL A 179 24.16 -5.11 6.66
N PRO A 180 25.30 -4.91 7.35
CA PRO A 180 25.51 -3.70 8.14
C PRO A 180 25.46 -2.44 7.28
N GLY A 181 24.75 -1.42 7.77
CA GLY A 181 24.67 -0.13 7.08
C GLY A 181 23.78 -0.12 5.84
N VAL A 182 22.91 -1.13 5.65
CA VAL A 182 21.92 -1.15 4.56
C VAL A 182 20.51 -1.03 5.13
N GLU A 183 19.73 -0.12 4.56
CA GLU A 183 18.31 0.01 4.83
C GLU A 183 17.52 -0.59 3.66
N VAL A 184 16.57 -1.47 3.99
CA VAL A 184 15.71 -2.16 3.01
C VAL A 184 14.26 -1.77 3.24
N HIS A 185 13.61 -1.35 2.16
CA HIS A 185 12.21 -0.95 2.10
C HIS A 185 11.49 -1.87 1.13
N ALA A 186 10.33 -2.39 1.49
CA ALA A 186 9.50 -3.13 0.54
C ALA A 186 8.15 -2.44 0.44
N TYR A 187 7.78 -2.07 -0.77
CA TYR A 187 6.48 -1.55 -1.06
C TYR A 187 5.49 -2.70 -1.27
N PRO A 188 4.31 -2.65 -0.64
CA PRO A 188 3.28 -3.67 -0.79
C PRO A 188 2.75 -3.67 -2.23
N PRO A 189 2.10 -4.77 -2.61
CA PRO A 189 1.51 -4.91 -3.92
C PRO A 189 0.36 -3.93 -4.10
N LEU A 190 0.31 -3.35 -5.29
CA LEU A 190 -0.66 -2.32 -5.66
C LEU A 190 -1.92 -2.90 -6.34
N GLY A 191 -2.02 -4.22 -6.42
CA GLY A 191 -3.14 -4.98 -6.99
C GLY A 191 -3.39 -6.32 -6.27
N PRO A 192 -4.47 -7.04 -6.66
CA PRO A 192 -4.94 -8.25 -5.97
C PRO A 192 -4.03 -9.48 -6.13
N VAL A 193 -3.12 -9.46 -7.10
CA VAL A 193 -2.09 -10.50 -7.30
C VAL A 193 -0.77 -9.75 -7.28
N GLY A 194 0.03 -9.98 -6.24
CA GLY A 194 0.91 -8.94 -5.73
C GLY A 194 2.34 -8.99 -6.24
N ASP A 195 2.64 -8.15 -7.23
CA ASP A 195 4.01 -7.71 -7.51
C ASP A 195 4.44 -6.71 -6.45
N PHE A 196 5.52 -7.01 -5.74
CA PHE A 196 6.11 -6.13 -4.75
C PHE A 196 7.26 -5.35 -5.36
N ASP A 197 7.59 -4.21 -4.77
CA ASP A 197 8.82 -3.49 -5.09
C ASP A 197 9.69 -3.40 -3.85
N VAL A 198 11.00 -3.42 -4.01
CA VAL A 198 11.96 -3.32 -2.90
C VAL A 198 12.98 -2.25 -3.20
N VAL A 199 13.22 -1.34 -2.27
CA VAL A 199 14.31 -0.36 -2.33
C VAL A 199 15.35 -0.70 -1.30
N LEU A 200 16.60 -0.63 -1.70
CA LEU A 200 17.77 -0.76 -0.84
C LEU A 200 18.61 0.50 -0.97
N ARG A 201 19.12 0.98 0.16
CA ARG A 201 20.05 2.12 0.20
C ARG A 201 21.01 1.98 1.36
N HIS A 202 22.10 2.71 1.34
CA HIS A 202 22.95 2.85 2.52
C HIS A 202 22.17 3.57 3.63
N ALA A 203 22.18 3.00 4.83
CA ALA A 203 21.60 3.60 6.01
C ALA A 203 22.41 4.86 6.34
N GLY A 204 21.74 6.00 6.42
CA GLY A 204 22.33 7.19 7.03
C GLY A 204 22.57 6.98 8.54
N GLU A 205 23.20 7.93 9.20
CA GLU A 205 23.21 8.00 10.67
C GLU A 205 21.76 8.15 11.17
N ALA A 206 21.08 7.03 11.37
CA ALA A 206 19.66 7.03 11.69
C ALA A 206 19.46 7.31 13.19
N ALA A 207 18.79 8.43 13.49
CA ALA A 207 18.15 8.62 14.78
C ALA A 207 17.18 7.44 15.05
N LYS A 208 17.17 6.93 16.29
CA LYS A 208 16.26 5.85 16.69
C LYS A 208 14.81 6.25 16.40
N VAL A 209 14.17 5.60 15.42
CA VAL A 209 12.77 5.84 15.04
C VAL A 209 11.85 5.14 16.05
N PRO A 210 10.93 5.85 16.72
CA PRO A 210 9.93 5.23 17.59
C PRO A 210 9.08 4.21 16.84
N MET A 211 8.79 3.08 17.48
CA MET A 211 8.02 1.98 16.88
C MET A 211 6.69 1.80 17.62
N LEU A 212 5.59 1.76 16.87
CA LEU A 212 4.24 1.44 17.36
C LEU A 212 3.78 0.16 16.67
N ARG A 213 3.33 -0.84 17.43
CA ARG A 213 2.84 -2.10 16.86
C ARG A 213 1.34 -2.00 16.62
N TRP A 214 0.94 -2.44 15.44
CA TRP A 214 -0.46 -2.61 15.11
C TRP A 214 -1.10 -3.68 16.01
N ASN A 215 -2.39 -3.51 16.33
CA ASN A 215 -3.16 -4.27 17.31
C ASN A 215 -2.69 -4.17 18.79
N ARG A 216 -1.60 -3.47 19.09
CA ARG A 216 -1.14 -3.22 20.47
C ARG A 216 -1.18 -1.74 20.83
N GLU A 217 -0.36 -0.93 20.17
CA GLU A 217 -0.34 0.52 20.35
C GLU A 217 -1.29 1.22 19.37
N VAL A 218 -1.45 0.69 18.15
CA VAL A 218 -2.40 1.21 17.15
C VAL A 218 -3.44 0.15 16.83
N GLN A 219 -4.70 0.41 17.17
CA GLN A 219 -5.75 -0.63 17.14
C GLN A 219 -6.58 -0.63 15.85
N SER A 220 -6.59 0.48 15.12
CA SER A 220 -7.38 0.63 13.90
C SER A 220 -6.91 1.85 13.10
N PRO A 221 -7.32 1.99 11.83
CA PRO A 221 -7.08 3.22 11.05
C PRO A 221 -7.66 4.47 11.75
N ALA A 222 -8.84 4.36 12.36
CA ALA A 222 -9.42 5.45 13.15
C ALA A 222 -8.57 5.83 14.38
N HIS A 223 -7.97 4.85 15.05
CA HIS A 223 -7.03 5.11 16.16
C HIS A 223 -5.74 5.76 15.64
N LEU A 224 -5.20 5.33 14.49
CA LEU A 224 -4.06 5.99 13.85
C LEU A 224 -4.34 7.47 13.58
N SER A 225 -5.49 7.78 12.98
CA SER A 225 -5.88 9.16 12.69
C SER A 225 -5.90 10.03 13.96
N ARG A 226 -6.46 9.51 15.05
CA ARG A 226 -6.46 10.19 16.35
C ARG A 226 -5.04 10.42 16.89
N LEU A 227 -4.20 9.38 16.84
CA LEU A 227 -2.81 9.48 17.30
C LEU A 227 -2.03 10.54 16.54
N LEU A 228 -2.18 10.62 15.21
CA LEU A 228 -1.49 11.62 14.39
C LEU A 228 -2.01 13.04 14.64
N SER A 229 -3.30 13.20 14.96
CA SER A 229 -3.86 14.51 15.34
C SER A 229 -3.42 15.00 16.73
N GLU A 230 -3.27 14.08 17.68
CA GLU A 230 -2.97 14.42 19.08
C GLU A 230 -1.47 14.49 19.35
N ARG A 231 -0.67 13.67 18.65
CA ARG A 231 0.78 13.56 18.86
C ARG A 231 1.52 14.00 17.60
N CYS A 232 2.09 15.20 17.67
CA CYS A 232 3.04 15.69 16.66
C CYS A 232 4.40 15.02 16.85
N VAL A 233 4.60 13.87 16.24
CA VAL A 233 5.92 13.22 16.13
C VAL A 233 6.54 13.56 14.78
N GLU A 234 7.86 13.70 14.73
CA GLU A 234 8.56 14.01 13.48
C GLU A 234 8.61 12.79 12.56
N ARG A 235 8.82 11.61 13.16
CA ARG A 235 8.93 10.33 12.48
C ARG A 235 8.48 9.18 13.38
N VAL A 236 7.76 8.20 12.84
CA VAL A 236 7.32 7.00 13.57
C VAL A 236 7.19 5.81 12.63
N ARG A 237 7.51 4.60 13.12
CA ARG A 237 7.29 3.35 12.39
C ARG A 237 6.09 2.60 12.98
N LEU A 238 5.11 2.34 12.16
CA LEU A 238 4.02 1.40 12.41
C LEU A 238 4.49 -0.01 12.01
N VAL A 239 4.28 -0.99 12.89
CA VAL A 239 4.81 -2.34 12.74
C VAL A 239 3.70 -3.38 12.74
N GLY A 240 3.72 -4.29 11.77
CA GLY A 240 2.84 -5.45 11.71
C GLY A 240 1.40 -5.09 11.35
N ILE A 241 1.19 -4.23 10.35
CA ILE A 241 -0.13 -3.88 9.82
C ILE A 241 -0.63 -5.02 8.92
N PRO A 242 -1.77 -5.67 9.20
CA PRO A 242 -2.29 -6.76 8.37
C PRO A 242 -2.74 -6.22 7.01
N LEU A 243 -2.34 -6.86 5.91
CA LEU A 243 -2.66 -6.42 4.55
C LEU A 243 -4.07 -6.88 4.13
N ALA A 244 -4.94 -5.94 3.77
CA ALA A 244 -6.26 -6.23 3.20
C ALA A 244 -6.17 -7.06 1.90
N GLY A 245 -7.18 -7.89 1.63
CA GLY A 245 -7.22 -8.80 0.48
C GLY A 245 -6.39 -10.07 0.68
N VAL A 246 -5.18 -9.97 1.25
CA VAL A 246 -4.38 -11.17 1.56
C VAL A 246 -4.91 -11.87 2.82
N VAL A 247 -5.23 -11.11 3.86
CA VAL A 247 -5.89 -11.66 5.06
C VAL A 247 -7.24 -12.30 4.71
N ASP A 248 -8.03 -11.65 3.85
CA ASP A 248 -9.34 -12.17 3.43
C ASP A 248 -9.20 -13.50 2.67
N ASN A 249 -8.22 -13.60 1.78
CA ASN A 249 -7.91 -14.85 1.06
C ASN A 249 -7.40 -15.95 2.01
N VAL A 250 -6.61 -15.61 3.03
CA VAL A 250 -6.14 -16.57 4.04
C VAL A 250 -7.29 -17.05 4.94
N LEU A 251 -8.23 -16.16 5.29
CA LEU A 251 -9.43 -16.51 6.06
C LEU A 251 -10.35 -17.42 5.23
N ALA A 252 -10.59 -17.10 3.96
CA ALA A 252 -11.35 -17.95 3.03
C ALA A 252 -10.68 -19.32 2.82
N TRP A 253 -9.34 -19.37 2.77
CA TRP A 253 -8.61 -20.64 2.71
C TRP A 253 -8.82 -21.50 3.95
N ARG A 254 -8.80 -20.91 5.15
CA ARG A 254 -9.02 -21.62 6.42
C ARG A 254 -10.38 -22.28 6.52
N GLU A 255 -11.43 -21.62 6.04
CA GLU A 255 -12.79 -22.18 6.06
C GLU A 255 -12.89 -23.48 5.26
N ASN A 256 -12.02 -23.65 4.25
CA ASN A 256 -11.99 -24.79 3.35
C ASN A 256 -10.87 -25.81 3.65
N ALA A 257 -9.97 -25.52 4.60
CA ALA A 257 -8.85 -26.41 4.95
C ALA A 257 -9.21 -27.39 6.08
N PRO A 258 -8.77 -28.66 6.02
CA PRO A 258 -8.97 -29.61 7.11
C PRO A 258 -8.35 -29.10 8.42
N ARG A 259 -9.11 -29.23 9.52
CA ARG A 259 -8.90 -28.63 10.86
C ARG A 259 -7.50 -28.84 11.49
N SER A 260 -6.63 -29.67 10.92
CA SER A 260 -5.30 -29.99 11.44
C SER A 260 -4.19 -28.98 11.09
N ALA A 261 -4.41 -28.04 10.16
CA ALA A 261 -3.43 -27.00 9.81
C ALA A 261 -3.52 -25.74 10.71
N GLY A 262 -3.67 -25.95 12.02
CA GLY A 262 -3.92 -24.90 13.02
C GLY A 262 -2.73 -23.98 13.29
N VAL A 263 -2.33 -23.16 12.31
CA VAL A 263 -1.44 -22.02 12.56
C VAL A 263 -2.28 -20.92 13.21
N ARG A 264 -2.01 -20.58 14.47
CA ARG A 264 -2.70 -19.49 15.20
C ARG A 264 -2.24 -18.12 14.69
N TYR A 265 -2.92 -17.59 13.68
CA TYR A 265 -2.82 -16.16 13.33
C TYR A 265 -3.91 -15.37 14.06
N GLY A 266 -3.51 -14.39 14.88
CA GLY A 266 -4.40 -13.41 15.50
C GLY A 266 -4.63 -12.25 14.54
N PHE A 267 -5.52 -12.42 13.56
CA PHE A 267 -5.84 -11.34 12.62
C PHE A 267 -6.89 -10.40 13.22
N GLY A 268 -6.55 -9.11 13.29
CA GLY A 268 -7.55 -8.06 13.15
C GLY A 268 -7.99 -7.96 11.68
N LEU A 269 -9.00 -7.13 11.40
CA LEU A 269 -9.42 -6.83 10.02
C LEU A 269 -8.21 -6.38 9.18
N GLY A 270 -8.10 -6.89 7.94
CA GLY A 270 -7.07 -6.45 7.01
C GLY A 270 -7.18 -4.95 6.74
N VAL A 271 -6.04 -4.28 6.60
CA VAL A 271 -5.93 -2.85 6.39
C VAL A 271 -5.39 -2.60 4.99
N ASP A 272 -6.08 -1.75 4.22
CA ASP A 272 -5.57 -1.28 2.94
C ASP A 272 -4.43 -0.29 3.22
N TRP A 273 -3.25 -0.51 2.64
CA TRP A 273 -2.12 0.41 2.77
C TRP A 273 -2.49 1.81 2.26
N ARG A 274 -3.42 1.93 1.28
CA ARG A 274 -3.94 3.23 0.82
C ARG A 274 -4.66 3.98 1.92
N GLU A 275 -5.34 3.28 2.81
CA GLU A 275 -6.00 3.89 3.97
C GLU A 275 -4.97 4.49 4.93
N VAL A 276 -3.85 3.81 5.14
CA VAL A 276 -2.72 4.32 5.94
C VAL A 276 -2.07 5.53 5.28
N GLU A 277 -1.85 5.50 3.96
CA GLU A 277 -1.32 6.65 3.19
C GLU A 277 -2.26 7.85 3.29
N ALA A 278 -3.57 7.63 3.09
CA ALA A 278 -4.62 8.64 3.17
C ALA A 278 -4.59 9.38 4.50
N ILE A 279 -4.74 8.63 5.58
CA ILE A 279 -4.81 9.14 6.94
C ILE A 279 -3.54 9.92 7.27
N SER A 280 -2.39 9.39 6.88
CA SER A 280 -1.11 10.06 7.12
C SER A 280 -1.01 11.38 6.36
N ALA A 281 -1.37 11.40 5.07
CA ALA A 281 -1.38 12.61 4.26
C ALA A 281 -2.36 13.66 4.80
N ASP A 282 -3.52 13.23 5.31
CA ASP A 282 -4.50 14.11 5.96
C ASP A 282 -3.99 14.79 7.22
N HIS A 283 -2.92 14.24 7.82
CA HIS A 283 -2.24 14.78 8.99
C HIS A 283 -0.86 15.37 8.66
N GLY A 284 -0.54 15.55 7.37
CA GLY A 284 0.71 16.16 6.92
C GLY A 284 1.94 15.25 7.00
N TYR A 285 1.74 13.93 6.96
CA TYR A 285 2.81 12.93 6.92
C TYR A 285 2.95 12.32 5.53
N ASP A 286 4.19 12.14 5.09
CA ASP A 286 4.53 11.24 4.00
C ASP A 286 4.71 9.82 4.54
N VAL A 287 4.28 8.82 3.78
CA VAL A 287 4.36 7.41 4.17
C VAL A 287 5.31 6.66 3.28
N THR A 288 6.21 5.92 3.90
CA THR A 288 7.05 4.91 3.25
C THR A 288 6.64 3.55 3.79
N PHE A 289 6.01 2.73 2.95
CA PHE A 289 5.69 1.37 3.30
C PHE A 289 6.95 0.49 3.24
N VAL A 290 7.06 -0.40 4.21
CA VAL A 290 8.23 -1.24 4.44
C VAL A 290 7.80 -2.67 4.71
N ALA A 291 8.65 -3.65 4.43
CA ALA A 291 8.37 -5.03 4.80
C ALA A 291 8.24 -5.14 6.32
N SER A 292 7.40 -6.07 6.75
CA SER A 292 7.15 -6.32 8.15
C SER A 292 8.42 -6.78 8.88
N LEU A 293 8.84 -6.03 9.93
CA LEU A 293 9.93 -6.46 10.82
C LEU A 293 9.59 -7.74 11.58
N THR A 294 8.31 -8.02 11.79
CA THR A 294 7.86 -9.23 12.48
C THR A 294 7.87 -10.47 11.59
N GLY A 295 8.26 -10.33 10.31
CA GLY A 295 8.42 -11.44 9.38
C GLY A 295 7.12 -12.15 9.01
N THR A 296 5.98 -11.59 9.41
CA THR A 296 4.65 -12.12 9.11
C THR A 296 4.28 -11.75 7.68
N GLU A 297 4.17 -12.76 6.83
CA GLU A 297 4.09 -12.67 5.35
C GLU A 297 2.88 -11.89 4.83
N TYR A 298 1.88 -11.69 5.68
CA TYR A 298 0.62 -11.00 5.36
C TYR A 298 0.51 -9.63 6.02
N HIS A 299 1.63 -9.10 6.51
CA HIS A 299 1.68 -7.80 7.15
C HIS A 299 2.72 -6.91 6.45
N PHE A 300 2.49 -5.62 6.54
CA PHE A 300 3.45 -4.59 6.16
C PHE A 300 3.71 -3.68 7.35
N ASP A 301 4.83 -2.97 7.30
CA ASP A 301 5.14 -1.88 8.21
C ASP A 301 4.96 -0.56 7.43
N ALA A 302 4.86 0.55 8.13
CA ALA A 302 4.84 1.88 7.51
C ALA A 302 5.69 2.85 8.33
N VAL A 303 6.60 3.57 7.69
CA VAL A 303 7.32 4.69 8.29
C VAL A 303 6.60 5.97 7.88
N LEU A 304 6.13 6.72 8.87
CA LEU A 304 5.46 8.00 8.69
C LEU A 304 6.45 9.09 9.06
N GLU A 305 6.61 10.08 8.18
CA GLU A 305 7.53 11.20 8.36
C GLU A 305 6.82 12.52 8.06
N ARG A 306 7.03 13.54 8.89
CA ARG A 306 6.30 14.80 8.74
C ARG A 306 6.79 15.54 7.48
N SER A 307 5.88 15.73 6.54
CA SER A 307 6.17 16.29 5.21
C SER A 307 6.38 17.82 5.19
N GLY A 308 6.00 18.52 6.27
CA GLY A 308 5.91 19.98 6.31
C GLY A 308 4.76 20.57 5.48
N ARG A 309 3.97 19.74 4.78
CA ARG A 309 2.80 20.18 3.99
C ARG A 309 1.57 20.36 4.88
N PRO A 310 0.68 21.33 4.60
CA PRO A 310 -0.56 21.48 5.33
C PRO A 310 -1.50 20.27 5.08
N PRO A 311 -2.35 19.91 6.08
CA PRO A 311 -3.41 18.91 5.94
C PRO A 311 -4.30 19.12 4.71
N ARG A 312 -4.68 18.03 4.01
CA ARG A 312 -5.65 18.09 2.90
C ARG A 312 -7.08 18.35 3.41
N ARG A 313 -7.86 19.16 2.68
CA ARG A 313 -9.30 19.36 2.89
C ARG A 313 -10.14 18.38 2.04
N PRO A 314 -11.32 17.94 2.49
CA PRO A 314 -12.24 17.11 1.69
C PRO A 314 -12.85 17.89 0.51
N PRO A 315 -13.29 17.23 -0.57
CA PRO A 315 -13.83 17.88 -1.77
C PRO A 315 -15.34 18.19 -1.71
N ASP A 316 -15.76 19.19 -2.49
CA ASP A 316 -17.12 19.73 -2.55
C ASP A 316 -18.18 18.84 -3.26
N GLN A 317 -17.81 17.65 -3.77
CA GLN A 317 -18.69 16.81 -4.62
C GLN A 317 -19.14 15.47 -4.00
N LEU A 318 -18.97 15.28 -2.69
CA LEU A 318 -19.24 13.98 -2.05
C LEU A 318 -20.74 13.62 -2.01
N ALA A 319 -21.62 14.60 -1.78
CA ALA A 319 -23.06 14.35 -1.65
C ALA A 319 -23.70 13.75 -2.91
N PRO A 320 -23.51 14.34 -4.11
CA PRO A 320 -24.03 13.76 -5.36
C PRO A 320 -23.54 12.33 -5.64
N LEU A 321 -22.28 12.04 -5.31
CA LEU A 321 -21.66 10.74 -5.52
C LEU A 321 -22.31 9.65 -4.66
N LEU A 322 -22.52 9.92 -3.37
CA LEU A 322 -23.14 8.97 -2.45
C LEU A 322 -24.61 8.69 -2.78
N ARG A 323 -25.35 9.70 -3.25
CA ARG A 323 -26.75 9.52 -3.70
C ARG A 323 -26.84 8.58 -4.90
N ARG A 324 -25.94 8.74 -5.88
CA ARG A 324 -25.88 7.84 -7.04
C ARG A 324 -25.53 6.40 -6.62
N TRP A 325 -24.53 6.25 -5.76
CA TRP A 325 -24.10 4.94 -5.25
C TRP A 325 -25.21 4.20 -4.50
N LEU A 326 -25.98 4.91 -3.67
CA LEU A 326 -27.15 4.35 -2.99
C LEU A 326 -28.24 3.91 -3.98
N ALA A 327 -28.55 4.74 -4.98
CA ALA A 327 -29.55 4.41 -5.99
C ALA A 327 -29.19 3.15 -6.80
N GLU A 328 -27.90 2.91 -7.04
CA GLU A 328 -27.42 1.73 -7.77
C GLU A 328 -27.45 0.45 -6.92
N ARG A 329 -27.19 0.53 -5.61
CA ARG A 329 -27.05 -0.65 -4.73
C ARG A 329 -28.27 -1.00 -3.91
N ALA A 330 -29.18 -0.05 -3.75
CA ALA A 330 -30.41 -0.25 -3.00
C ALA A 330 -31.54 0.59 -3.62
N PRO A 331 -32.00 0.22 -4.84
CA PRO A 331 -33.00 0.98 -5.57
C PRO A 331 -34.33 1.10 -4.79
N ASP A 332 -34.63 0.12 -3.94
CA ASP A 332 -35.84 0.07 -3.12
C ASP A 332 -35.83 1.06 -1.94
N ILE A 333 -34.67 1.63 -1.60
CA ILE A 333 -34.53 2.62 -0.52
C ILE A 333 -35.12 3.98 -0.92
N GLY A 334 -35.33 4.27 -2.21
CA GLY A 334 -35.85 5.55 -2.67
C GLY A 334 -34.91 6.74 -2.40
N PRO A 335 -35.36 7.98 -2.63
CA PRO A 335 -34.52 9.17 -2.44
C PRO A 335 -34.20 9.41 -0.96
N VAL A 336 -32.94 9.78 -0.69
CA VAL A 336 -32.41 10.07 0.65
C VAL A 336 -31.87 11.50 0.67
N ASP A 337 -32.35 12.30 1.64
CA ASP A 337 -31.82 13.63 1.90
C ASP A 337 -30.45 13.49 2.57
N LEU A 338 -29.39 13.85 1.84
CA LEU A 338 -28.00 13.63 2.28
C LEU A 338 -27.27 14.95 2.45
N ALA A 339 -26.69 15.17 3.63
CA ALA A 339 -25.85 16.33 3.95
C ALA A 339 -24.43 15.88 4.27
N VAL A 340 -23.44 16.62 3.78
CA VAL A 340 -22.02 16.35 4.07
C VAL A 340 -21.59 17.29 5.19
N LEU A 341 -21.04 16.72 6.26
CA LEU A 341 -20.52 17.49 7.38
C LEU A 341 -18.99 17.59 7.30
N ASP A 342 -18.44 18.72 7.72
CA ASP A 342 -17.03 18.82 8.06
C ASP A 342 -16.72 18.12 9.40
N ASP A 343 -15.44 18.06 9.77
CA ASP A 343 -14.98 17.44 11.02
C ASP A 343 -15.53 18.12 12.29
N PHE A 344 -16.09 19.33 12.16
CA PHE A 344 -16.63 20.15 13.24
C PHE A 344 -18.17 20.19 13.27
N GLY A 345 -18.83 19.44 12.38
CA GLY A 345 -20.30 19.39 12.29
C GLY A 345 -20.92 20.56 11.51
N GLY A 346 -20.11 21.37 10.82
CA GLY A 346 -20.59 22.33 9.83
C GLY A 346 -21.03 21.62 8.55
N VAL A 347 -22.10 22.10 7.91
CA VAL A 347 -22.54 21.56 6.61
C VAL A 347 -21.65 22.15 5.52
N LEU A 348 -21.03 21.27 4.71
CA LEU A 348 -20.21 21.62 3.55
C LEU A 348 -21.05 21.96 2.32
#